data_AF-A0A2V1BK47-F1
#
_entry.id   AF-A0A2V1BK47-F1
#
_cell.length_a   1.000
_cell.length_b   1.000
_cell.length_c   1.000
_cell.angle_alpha   90.00
_cell.angle_beta   90.00
_cell.angle_gamma   90.00
#
_symmetry.space_group_name_H-M   'P 1'
#
loop_
_entity.id
_entity.type
_entity.pdbx_description
1 polymer ?
#
loop_
_entity_poly.entity_id
_entity_poly.type
_entity_poly.pdbx_seq_one_letter_code
_entity_poly.pdbx_strand_id
1 'polypeptide(L)'
;INFNLVKIYVFIDRSFANNKNLSLQIRFVLVIGSKTEKSTGFTFFNNIIYTSFTKYKRVTRAVLALKLYTIIAGVNMLIFLVTTTNIITNKLGFLKLLTVVCTDSLFFYKYIIKLGIIKKKRLIIDIITIR
;
A
#
# COMPACT_ATOMS: atom_id res chain seq x y z
N ILE A 1 24.89 -3.33 -9.19
CA ILE A 1 23.59 -2.61 -9.09
C ILE A 1 23.84 -1.36 -8.25
N ASN A 2 23.61 -0.16 -8.78
CA ASN A 2 23.81 1.06 -8.01
C ASN A 2 22.63 1.23 -7.03
N PHE A 3 22.87 0.91 -5.75
CA PHE A 3 21.82 0.92 -4.71
C PHE A 3 21.23 2.30 -4.45
N ASN A 4 21.92 3.40 -4.80
CA ASN A 4 21.39 4.76 -4.67
C ASN A 4 20.19 5.04 -5.59
N LEU A 5 20.05 4.28 -6.68
CA LEU A 5 18.94 4.42 -7.63
C LEU A 5 17.80 3.44 -7.35
N VAL A 6 18.01 2.50 -6.43
CA VAL A 6 17.03 1.47 -6.09
C VAL A 6 15.98 2.08 -5.17
N LYS A 7 14.73 1.92 -5.55
CA LYS A 7 13.57 2.34 -4.77
C LYS A 7 12.63 1.16 -4.56
N ILE A 8 11.94 1.19 -3.44
CA ILE A 8 10.90 0.21 -3.12
C ILE A 8 9.57 0.81 -3.53
N TYR A 9 8.85 0.13 -4.41
CA TYR A 9 7.52 0.50 -4.85
C TYR A 9 6.50 -0.44 -4.22
N VAL A 10 5.51 0.13 -3.53
CA VAL A 10 4.41 -0.60 -2.93
C VAL A 10 3.15 -0.25 -3.71
N PHE A 11 2.63 -1.20 -4.47
CA PHE A 11 1.36 -1.07 -5.17
C PHE A 11 0.23 -1.59 -4.29
N ILE A 12 -0.75 -0.73 -4.04
CA ILE A 12 -1.94 -1.03 -3.27
C ILE A 12 -3.13 -0.90 -4.21
N ASP A 13 -3.75 -2.05 -4.49
CA ASP A 13 -4.93 -2.13 -5.35
C ASP A 13 -6.07 -2.84 -4.61
N ARG A 14 -7.30 -2.39 -4.85
CA ARG A 14 -8.50 -3.05 -4.38
C ARG A 14 -9.24 -3.64 -5.57
N SER A 15 -9.21 -4.96 -5.67
CA SER A 15 -10.06 -5.69 -6.60
C SER A 15 -11.32 -6.20 -5.89
N PHE A 16 -12.49 -5.96 -6.50
CA PHE A 16 -13.64 -6.82 -6.24
C PHE A 16 -13.35 -8.14 -6.94
N ALA A 17 -12.99 -9.17 -6.18
CA ALA A 17 -12.89 -10.50 -6.75
C ALA A 17 -14.30 -10.91 -7.18
N ASN A 18 -14.48 -11.29 -8.45
CA ASN A 18 -15.72 -11.82 -9.01
C ASN A 18 -16.01 -13.24 -8.47
N ASN A 19 -15.84 -13.40 -7.15
CA ASN A 19 -16.18 -14.60 -6.43
C ASN A 19 -17.69 -14.60 -6.20
N LYS A 20 -18.31 -15.77 -6.24
CA LYS A 20 -19.75 -15.99 -5.97
C LYS A 20 -20.25 -15.30 -4.68
N ASN A 21 -19.35 -15.10 -3.72
CA ASN A 21 -19.62 -14.48 -2.42
C ASN A 21 -19.37 -12.96 -2.38
N LEU A 22 -19.06 -12.32 -3.52
CA LEU A 22 -18.79 -10.88 -3.66
C LEU A 22 -17.75 -10.33 -2.67
N SER A 23 -16.79 -11.16 -2.28
CA SER A 23 -15.75 -10.83 -1.32
C SER A 23 -14.84 -9.73 -1.84
N LEU A 24 -14.45 -8.79 -0.96
CA LEU A 24 -13.39 -7.84 -1.28
C LEU A 24 -12.04 -8.56 -1.24
N GLN A 25 -11.16 -8.23 -2.17
CA GLN A 25 -9.76 -8.60 -2.08
C GLN A 25 -8.88 -7.35 -2.19
N ILE A 26 -8.05 -7.12 -1.18
CA ILE A 26 -7.02 -6.08 -1.24
C ILE A 26 -5.72 -6.77 -1.67
N ARG A 27 -5.12 -6.25 -2.73
CA ARG A 27 -3.89 -6.74 -3.32
C ARG A 27 -2.76 -5.78 -2.99
N PHE A 28 -1.68 -6.35 -2.46
CA PHE A 28 -0.42 -5.64 -2.24
C PHE A 28 0.64 -6.28 -3.09
N VAL A 29 1.36 -5.46 -3.86
CA VAL A 29 2.51 -5.91 -4.64
C VAL A 29 3.71 -5.04 -4.27
N LEU A 30 4.70 -5.67 -3.66
CA LEU A 30 5.99 -5.08 -3.35
C LEU A 30 6.94 -5.34 -4.50
N VAL A 31 7.48 -4.26 -5.03
CA VAL A 31 8.37 -4.27 -6.17
C VAL A 31 9.62 -3.49 -5.80
N ILE A 32 10.80 -4.11 -5.92
CA ILE A 32 12.05 -3.35 -5.87
C ILE A 32 12.46 -3.06 -7.29
N GLY A 33 12.71 -1.79 -7.58
CA GLY A 33 13.12 -1.41 -8.92
C GLY A 33 14.00 -0.18 -8.95
N SER A 34 14.81 -0.12 -9.99
CA SER A 34 15.58 1.07 -10.34
C SER A 34 14.97 1.70 -11.57
N LYS A 35 14.87 3.03 -11.55
CA LYS A 35 14.40 3.79 -12.71
C LYS A 35 15.63 4.37 -13.39
N THR A 36 15.76 4.09 -14.69
CA THR A 36 16.75 4.75 -15.53
C THR A 36 15.99 5.68 -16.47
N GLU A 37 16.24 6.99 -16.33
CA GLU A 37 15.64 7.99 -17.21
C GLU A 37 16.46 8.07 -18.49
N LYS A 38 15.77 7.94 -19.63
CA LYS A 38 16.31 8.24 -20.96
C LYS A 38 15.56 9.47 -21.50
N SER A 39 16.14 10.15 -22.48
CA SER A 39 15.62 11.39 -23.05
C SER A 39 14.17 11.33 -23.56
N THR A 40 13.64 10.14 -23.85
CA THR A 40 12.29 9.93 -24.40
C THR A 40 11.41 9.00 -23.55
N GLY A 41 11.85 8.60 -22.36
CA GLY A 41 11.07 7.68 -21.51
C GLY A 41 11.84 7.15 -20.30
N PHE A 42 11.24 6.23 -19.56
CA PHE A 42 11.91 5.57 -18.44
C PHE A 42 11.87 4.05 -18.57
N THR A 43 13.01 3.41 -18.36
CA THR A 43 13.10 1.96 -18.23
C THR A 43 13.03 1.60 -16.75
N PHE A 44 11.98 0.87 -16.37
CA PHE A 44 11.77 0.39 -15.02
C PHE A 44 12.27 -1.05 -14.91
N PHE A 45 13.46 -1.23 -14.35
CA PHE A 45 13.96 -2.57 -14.02
C PHE A 45 13.44 -2.95 -12.66
N ASN A 46 12.62 -3.99 -12.60
CA ASN A 46 11.90 -4.33 -11.40
C ASN A 46 11.90 -5.83 -11.12
N ASN A 47 11.94 -6.16 -9.83
CA ASN A 47 11.69 -7.51 -9.34
C ASN A 47 10.54 -7.44 -8.33
N ILE A 48 9.54 -8.29 -8.53
CA ILE A 48 8.47 -8.49 -7.56
C ILE A 48 9.07 -9.30 -6.41
N ILE A 49 9.08 -8.72 -5.22
CA ILE A 49 9.61 -9.38 -4.02
C ILE A 49 8.52 -10.07 -3.25
N TYR A 50 7.35 -9.45 -3.18
CA TYR A 50 6.26 -9.94 -2.36
C TYR A 50 4.91 -9.57 -2.95
N THR A 51 3.99 -10.51 -2.93
CA THR A 51 2.58 -10.28 -3.27
C THR A 51 1.73 -10.81 -2.14
N SER A 52 0.79 -10.00 -1.65
CA SER A 52 -0.23 -10.48 -0.72
C SER A 52 -1.62 -10.12 -1.15
N PHE A 53 -2.54 -10.96 -0.71
CA PHE A 53 -3.96 -10.84 -1.01
C PHE A 53 -4.74 -11.07 0.27
N THR A 54 -5.36 -10.02 0.79
CA THR A 54 -6.22 -10.13 1.96
C THR A 54 -7.68 -10.13 1.52
N LYS A 55 -8.34 -11.27 1.72
CA LYS A 55 -9.75 -11.46 1.40
C LYS A 55 -10.58 -11.05 2.61
N TYR A 56 -11.55 -10.16 2.40
CA TYR A 56 -12.51 -9.76 3.42
C TYR A 56 -13.89 -10.28 3.04
N LYS A 57 -14.53 -11.00 3.98
CA LYS A 57 -15.94 -11.38 3.87
C LYS A 57 -16.75 -10.09 3.82
N ARG A 58 -17.71 -10.00 2.90
CA ARG A 58 -18.49 -8.78 2.67
C ARG A 58 -19.46 -8.57 3.84
N VAL A 59 -18.97 -8.00 4.95
CA VAL A 59 -19.81 -7.68 6.13
C VAL A 59 -20.42 -6.28 5.99
N THR A 60 -19.82 -5.39 5.19
CA THR A 60 -20.28 -4.00 5.09
C THR A 60 -21.01 -3.74 3.77
N ARG A 61 -22.34 -3.56 3.87
CA ARG A 61 -23.23 -3.14 2.76
C ARG A 61 -22.91 -1.73 2.24
N ALA A 62 -22.05 -0.99 2.95
CA ALA A 62 -21.63 0.37 2.64
C ALA A 62 -20.29 0.42 1.89
N VAL A 63 -20.31 1.00 0.69
CA VAL A 63 -19.12 1.32 -0.14
C VAL A 63 -18.09 2.17 0.62
N LEU A 64 -18.55 2.99 1.56
CA LEU A 64 -17.69 3.88 2.35
C LEU A 64 -16.90 3.12 3.43
N ALA A 65 -17.52 2.18 4.13
CA ALA A 65 -16.82 1.33 5.09
C ALA A 65 -15.74 0.49 4.40
N LEU A 66 -16.04 -0.01 3.21
CA LEU A 66 -15.07 -0.70 2.37
C LEU A 66 -13.86 0.20 2.09
N LYS A 67 -14.09 1.45 1.63
CA LYS A 67 -13.04 2.49 1.41
C LYS A 67 -12.12 2.63 2.62
N LEU A 68 -12.68 2.66 3.82
CA LEU A 68 -11.90 2.77 5.05
C LEU A 68 -11.11 1.50 5.40
N TYR A 69 -11.67 0.32 5.19
CA TYR A 69 -10.94 -0.94 5.44
C TYR A 69 -9.66 -1.07 4.63
N THR A 70 -9.64 -0.68 3.35
CA THR A 70 -8.38 -0.68 2.58
C THR A 70 -7.43 0.42 3.00
N ILE A 71 -7.93 1.53 3.51
CA ILE A 71 -7.05 2.54 4.10
C ILE A 71 -6.31 1.96 5.29
N ILE A 72 -7.02 1.33 6.22
CA ILE A 72 -6.44 0.75 7.42
C ILE A 72 -5.48 -0.39 7.06
N ALA A 73 -5.95 -1.34 6.25
CA ALA A 73 -5.12 -2.46 5.81
C ALA A 73 -3.88 -1.99 5.03
N GLY A 74 -4.04 -0.99 4.17
CA GLY A 74 -2.94 -0.44 3.39
C GLY A 74 -1.91 0.32 4.21
N VAL A 75 -2.35 1.11 5.21
CA VAL A 75 -1.44 1.80 6.13
C VAL A 75 -0.70 0.80 7.01
N ASN A 76 -1.37 -0.21 7.56
CA ASN A 76 -0.72 -1.24 8.38
C ASN A 76 0.35 -2.00 7.59
N MET A 77 0.02 -2.40 6.36
CA MET A 77 0.98 -3.08 5.47
C MET A 77 2.13 -2.16 5.07
N LEU A 78 1.87 -0.87 4.84
CA LEU A 78 2.92 0.09 4.54
C LEU A 78 3.89 0.25 5.70
N ILE A 79 3.38 0.41 6.93
CA ILE A 79 4.21 0.50 8.14
C ILE A 79 5.05 -0.76 8.28
N PHE A 80 4.44 -1.93 8.14
CA PHE A 80 5.14 -3.22 8.20
C PHE A 80 6.25 -3.33 7.14
N LEU A 81 5.99 -2.91 5.90
CA LEU A 81 6.97 -2.95 4.82
C LEU A 81 8.13 -1.96 5.06
N VAL A 82 7.82 -0.73 5.47
CA VAL A 82 8.86 0.27 5.75
C VAL A 82 9.72 -0.16 6.95
N THR A 83 9.12 -0.72 8.00
CA THR A 83 9.89 -1.17 9.17
C THR A 83 10.75 -2.39 8.83
N THR A 84 10.20 -3.39 8.15
CA THR A 84 10.96 -4.59 7.74
C THR A 84 12.11 -4.25 6.81
N THR A 85 11.86 -3.40 5.80
CA THR A 85 12.91 -2.95 4.88
C THR A 85 14.00 -2.17 5.61
N ASN A 86 13.65 -1.26 6.52
CA ASN A 86 14.64 -0.55 7.35
C ASN A 86 15.48 -1.50 8.22
N ILE A 87 14.84 -2.51 8.85
CA ILE A 87 15.55 -3.50 9.66
C ILE A 87 16.54 -4.28 8.79
N ILE A 88 16.12 -4.70 7.60
CA ILE A 88 16.95 -5.44 6.65
C ILE A 88 18.12 -4.57 6.16
N THR A 89 17.86 -3.32 5.73
CA THR A 89 18.92 -2.40 5.26
C THR A 89 19.92 -2.10 6.37
N ASN A 90 19.45 -1.89 7.60
CA ASN A 90 20.31 -1.64 8.75
C ASN A 90 21.21 -2.85 9.04
N LYS A 91 20.65 -4.07 9.02
CA LYS A 91 21.43 -5.30 9.25
C LYS A 91 22.47 -5.56 8.16
N LEU A 92 22.18 -5.18 6.91
CA LEU A 92 23.07 -5.34 5.77
C LEU A 92 24.08 -4.18 5.61
N GLY A 93 23.98 -3.12 6.43
CA GLY A 93 24.81 -1.93 6.29
C GLY A 93 24.48 -1.07 5.06
N PHE A 94 23.30 -1.25 4.46
CA PHE A 94 22.85 -0.47 3.31
C PHE A 94 22.17 0.83 3.72
N LEU A 95 22.26 1.83 2.83
CA LEU A 95 21.56 3.11 2.98
C LEU A 95 20.04 2.89 2.90
N LYS A 96 19.30 3.67 3.69
CA LYS A 96 17.84 3.59 3.77
C LYS A 96 17.21 3.78 2.39
N LEU A 97 16.52 2.76 1.88
CA LEU A 97 15.90 2.82 0.56
C LEU A 97 14.63 3.68 0.59
N LEU A 98 14.46 4.51 -0.43
CA LEU A 98 13.25 5.31 -0.59
C LEU A 98 12.07 4.39 -0.92
N THR A 99 11.00 4.49 -0.13
CA THR A 99 9.73 3.78 -0.37
C THR A 99 8.72 4.71 -1.03
N VAL A 100 8.20 4.30 -2.18
CA VAL A 100 7.18 4.99 -2.96
C VAL A 100 5.90 4.16 -2.93
N VAL A 101 4.79 4.78 -2.52
CA VAL A 101 3.48 4.12 -2.46
C VAL A 101 2.66 4.52 -3.67
N CYS A 102 2.26 3.52 -4.44
CA CYS A 102 1.41 3.66 -5.62
C CYS A 102 0.02 3.13 -5.29
N THR A 103 -0.99 3.98 -5.42
CA THR A 103 -2.38 3.60 -5.26
C THR A 103 -3.24 4.30 -6.30
N ASP A 104 -4.25 3.61 -6.80
CA ASP A 104 -5.32 4.15 -7.63
C ASP A 104 -6.41 4.83 -6.80
N SER A 105 -6.40 4.64 -5.47
CA SER A 105 -7.42 5.16 -4.57
C SER A 105 -7.15 6.61 -4.17
N LEU A 106 -7.86 7.54 -4.82
CA LEU A 106 -7.88 8.95 -4.43
C LEU A 106 -8.26 9.14 -2.95
N PHE A 107 -9.12 8.27 -2.41
CA PHE A 107 -9.49 8.30 -0.99
C PHE A 107 -8.31 7.96 -0.08
N PHE A 108 -7.48 6.98 -0.47
CA PHE A 108 -6.28 6.60 0.27
C PHE A 108 -5.25 7.73 0.26
N TYR A 109 -4.98 8.31 -0.90
CA TYR A 109 -4.11 9.47 -1.03
C TYR A 109 -4.59 10.66 -0.18
N LYS A 110 -5.87 11.04 -0.30
CA LYS A 110 -6.46 12.11 0.53
C LYS A 110 -6.42 11.78 2.02
N TYR A 111 -6.51 10.51 2.39
CA TYR A 111 -6.40 10.10 3.79
C TYR A 111 -4.99 10.29 4.34
N ILE A 112 -3.97 9.82 3.62
CA ILE A 112 -2.57 9.94 4.07
C ILE A 112 -2.10 11.39 4.06
N ILE A 113 -2.42 12.14 3.00
CA ILE A 113 -1.85 13.48 2.78
C ILE A 113 -2.72 14.60 3.36
N LYS A 114 -4.05 14.47 3.31
CA LYS A 114 -4.97 15.61 3.48
C LYS A 114 -5.88 15.51 4.71
N LEU A 115 -5.83 14.43 5.49
CA LEU A 115 -6.79 14.22 6.58
C LEU A 115 -6.41 14.96 7.87
N GLY A 116 -6.62 16.28 7.87
CA GLY A 116 -6.50 17.15 9.04
C GLY A 116 -7.74 17.19 9.95
N ILE A 117 -8.85 16.54 9.58
CA ILE A 117 -10.14 16.71 10.29
C ILE A 117 -10.35 15.58 11.31
N ILE A 118 -10.30 15.93 12.60
CA ILE A 118 -10.47 15.04 13.77
C ILE A 118 -11.70 14.14 13.65
N LYS A 119 -12.82 14.66 13.12
CA LYS A 119 -14.07 13.88 12.93
C LYS A 119 -13.90 12.67 11.99
N LYS A 120 -13.13 12.81 10.91
CA LYS A 120 -12.87 11.69 9.98
C LYS A 120 -11.93 10.66 10.61
N LYS A 121 -10.98 11.08 11.45
CA LYS A 121 -10.14 10.16 12.23
C LYS A 121 -10.97 9.38 13.25
N ARG A 122 -11.90 10.04 13.95
CA ARG A 122 -12.81 9.39 14.92
C ARG A 122 -13.72 8.36 14.26
N LEU A 123 -14.35 8.70 13.14
CA LEU A 123 -15.19 7.76 12.37
C LEU A 123 -14.41 6.52 11.90
N ILE A 124 -13.11 6.66 11.62
CA ILE A 124 -12.26 5.52 11.26
C ILE A 124 -11.96 4.65 12.47
N ILE A 125 -11.67 5.25 13.63
CA ILE A 125 -11.51 4.52 14.89
C ILE A 125 -12.81 3.78 15.24
N ASP A 126 -13.96 4.45 15.16
CA ASP A 126 -15.28 3.86 15.46
C ASP A 126 -15.59 2.67 14.53
N ILE A 127 -15.16 2.72 13.26
CA ILE A 127 -15.33 1.59 12.33
C ILE A 127 -14.33 0.46 12.61
N ILE A 128 -13.12 0.79 13.07
CA ILE A 128 -12.14 -0.22 13.51
C ILE A 128 -12.64 -0.97 14.74
N THR A 129 -13.27 -0.28 15.70
CA THR A 129 -13.75 -0.87 16.95
C THR A 129 -15.03 -1.70 16.79
N ILE A 130 -15.79 -1.52 15.70
CA ILE A 130 -16.96 -2.35 15.35
C ILE A 130 -16.55 -3.74 14.81
N ARG A 131 -15.24 -4.02 14.66
CA ARG A 131 -14.72 -5.28 14.12
C ARG A 131 -15.07 -6.50 14.98
#